data_AF-A0A4Q5YYQ8-F1
#
_entry.id   AF-A0A4Q5YYQ8-F1
#
_cell.length_a   1.000
_cell.length_b   1.000
_cell.length_c   1.000
_cell.angle_alpha   90.00
_cell.angle_beta   90.00
_cell.angle_gamma   90.00
#
_symmetry.space_group_name_H-M   'P 1'
#
loop_
_entity.id
_entity.type
_entity.pdbx_description
1 polymer ?
#
loop_
_entity_poly.entity_id
_entity_poly.type
_entity_poly.pdbx_seq_one_letter_code
_entity_poly.pdbx_strand_id
1 'polypeptide(L)'
;MKAAIFLCLICGLLNQQSKAQKQGLVDSAATNETKALYRNLHKLAENHTLFGHQHAKEYGHGWEGEEDRSDIKSVTGSHPAVVGIDFAAITSGTPSTIFRNKEKLKKVVEDVYNRGGVITAAWHFSNPVSQGGFYWVDSLSKPAVKYLMPGGEAHAQYKTILKGLAAWANGLKGNNGETVPMIFRPFHELDGDWFWWGKAHCSREEIISLWRFTVGYLRDSLNVHSFIYAFSPDNLFRSEEEYLNRYPGDAWVDMVGIDNYGD
;
A
#
# COMPACT_ATOMS: atom_id res chain seq x y z
N MET A 1 64.27 -25.43 -26.50
CA MET A 1 63.78 -24.81 -25.25
C MET A 1 62.58 -23.92 -25.57
N LYS A 2 61.53 -24.02 -24.75
CA LYS A 2 60.29 -23.23 -24.69
C LYS A 2 59.16 -23.64 -25.65
N ALA A 3 58.30 -24.50 -25.12
CA ALA A 3 56.93 -24.73 -25.57
C ALA A 3 56.08 -23.47 -25.27
N ALA A 4 55.27 -23.05 -26.25
CA ALA A 4 54.27 -22.01 -26.07
C ALA A 4 52.90 -22.69 -25.88
N ILE A 5 52.40 -22.67 -24.65
CA ILE A 5 51.05 -23.13 -24.29
C ILE A 5 50.09 -22.01 -24.68
N PHE A 6 49.21 -22.29 -25.64
CA PHE A 6 48.09 -21.41 -25.98
C PHE A 6 47.01 -21.57 -24.92
N LEU A 7 46.95 -20.63 -23.97
CA LEU A 7 45.89 -20.57 -22.96
C LEU A 7 44.68 -19.88 -23.59
N CYS A 8 43.67 -20.65 -23.99
CA CYS A 8 42.35 -20.12 -24.31
C CYS A 8 41.72 -19.50 -23.05
N LEU A 9 41.83 -18.19 -22.90
CA LEU A 9 41.02 -17.41 -21.98
C LEU A 9 39.59 -17.36 -22.53
N ILE A 10 38.77 -18.33 -22.12
CA ILE A 10 37.32 -18.21 -22.20
C ILE A 10 36.93 -17.16 -21.15
N CYS A 11 36.71 -15.93 -21.60
CA CYS A 11 36.01 -14.91 -20.82
C CYS A 11 34.61 -15.44 -20.52
N GLY A 12 34.44 -16.01 -19.33
CA GLY A 12 33.13 -16.23 -18.74
C GLY A 12 32.49 -14.87 -18.49
N LEU A 13 31.72 -14.39 -19.46
CA LEU A 13 30.71 -13.37 -19.24
C LEU A 13 29.72 -13.96 -18.23
N LEU A 14 29.94 -13.64 -16.96
CA LEU A 14 28.95 -13.79 -15.91
C LEU A 14 27.76 -12.92 -16.31
N ASN A 15 26.80 -13.55 -16.99
CA ASN A 15 25.44 -13.05 -17.06
C ASN A 15 24.95 -12.92 -15.61
N GLN A 16 25.09 -11.73 -15.03
CA GLN A 16 24.16 -11.26 -14.03
C GLN A 16 22.81 -11.09 -14.75
N GLN A 17 22.14 -12.22 -14.98
CA GLN A 17 20.69 -12.18 -15.08
C GLN A 17 20.25 -11.51 -13.78
N SER A 18 19.66 -10.31 -13.91
CA SER A 18 18.87 -9.77 -12.82
C SER A 18 17.94 -10.91 -12.40
N LYS A 19 17.93 -11.22 -11.10
CA LYS A 19 16.94 -12.14 -10.57
C LYS A 19 15.61 -11.40 -10.68
N ALA A 20 15.00 -11.44 -11.87
CA ALA A 20 13.60 -11.13 -12.05
C ALA A 20 12.86 -11.87 -10.93
N GLN A 21 12.06 -11.13 -10.17
CA GLN A 21 11.43 -11.51 -8.91
C GLN A 21 10.89 -12.95 -9.01
N LYS A 22 11.67 -13.90 -8.48
CA LYS A 22 11.33 -15.33 -8.50
C LYS A 22 10.28 -15.67 -7.43
N GLN A 23 9.90 -14.69 -6.61
CA GLN A 23 8.84 -14.80 -5.62
C GLN A 23 7.56 -14.23 -6.22
N GLY A 24 6.46 -15.00 -6.11
CA GLY A 24 5.13 -14.48 -6.38
C GLY A 24 4.71 -13.48 -5.31
N LEU A 25 3.39 -13.27 -5.16
CA LEU A 25 2.86 -12.40 -4.11
C LEU A 25 3.41 -12.78 -2.72
N VAL A 26 3.66 -11.78 -1.89
CA VAL A 26 3.98 -11.84 -0.45
C VAL A 26 2.99 -12.74 0.29
N ASP A 27 1.75 -12.77 -0.16
CA ASP A 27 0.75 -13.74 0.28
C ASP A 27 0.64 -14.92 -0.70
N SER A 28 1.20 -16.07 -0.32
CA SER A 28 1.04 -17.31 -1.07
C SER A 28 -0.41 -17.81 -1.13
N ALA A 29 -1.22 -17.45 -0.13
CA ALA A 29 -2.64 -17.78 -0.04
C ALA A 29 -3.55 -16.75 -0.72
N ALA A 30 -2.98 -15.73 -1.39
CA ALA A 30 -3.74 -14.70 -2.10
C ALA A 30 -4.82 -15.31 -3.01
N THR A 31 -5.98 -14.66 -3.07
CA THR A 31 -7.10 -15.15 -3.88
C THR A 31 -6.76 -15.18 -5.36
N ASN A 32 -7.58 -15.89 -6.15
CA ASN A 32 -7.38 -15.95 -7.60
C ASN A 32 -7.47 -14.57 -8.25
N GLU A 33 -8.36 -13.72 -7.77
CA GLU A 33 -8.57 -12.34 -8.23
C GLU A 33 -7.34 -11.47 -7.91
N THR A 34 -6.78 -11.61 -6.71
CA THR A 34 -5.56 -10.88 -6.30
C THR A 34 -4.36 -11.31 -7.13
N LYS A 35 -4.19 -12.61 -7.33
CA LYS A 35 -3.16 -13.17 -8.23
C LYS A 35 -3.35 -12.71 -9.68
N ALA A 36 -4.61 -12.60 -10.14
CA ALA A 36 -4.92 -12.10 -11.48
C ALA A 36 -4.60 -10.61 -11.62
N LEU A 37 -4.99 -9.78 -10.65
CA LEU A 37 -4.67 -8.36 -10.61
C LEU A 37 -3.15 -8.16 -10.68
N TYR A 38 -2.38 -8.83 -9.81
CA TYR A 38 -0.92 -8.73 -9.79
C TYR A 38 -0.29 -9.05 -11.15
N ARG A 39 -0.65 -10.19 -11.77
CA ARG A 39 -0.14 -10.56 -13.10
C ARG A 39 -0.54 -9.58 -14.19
N ASN A 40 -1.78 -9.09 -14.16
CA ASN A 40 -2.29 -8.16 -15.15
C ASN A 40 -1.60 -6.80 -15.05
N LEU A 41 -1.33 -6.31 -13.84
CA LEU A 41 -0.55 -5.08 -13.63
C LEU A 41 0.85 -5.19 -14.21
N HIS A 42 1.56 -6.30 -13.95
CA HIS A 42 2.88 -6.55 -14.55
C HIS A 42 2.85 -6.57 -16.08
N LYS A 43 1.88 -7.30 -16.66
CA LYS A 43 1.71 -7.36 -18.12
C LYS A 43 1.38 -5.99 -18.72
N LEU A 44 0.53 -5.20 -18.07
CA LEU A 44 0.17 -3.86 -18.54
C LEU A 44 1.37 -2.92 -18.50
N ALA A 45 2.16 -2.97 -17.42
CA ALA A 45 3.34 -2.11 -17.23
C ALA A 45 4.41 -2.24 -18.32
N GLU A 46 4.41 -3.34 -19.09
CA GLU A 46 5.31 -3.51 -20.24
C GLU A 46 5.06 -2.46 -21.34
N ASN A 47 3.82 -1.99 -21.52
CA ASN A 47 3.44 -1.12 -22.65
C ASN A 47 2.43 -0.02 -22.29
N HIS A 48 1.95 0.04 -21.06
CA HIS A 48 0.91 0.97 -20.62
C HIS A 48 1.20 1.52 -19.23
N THR A 49 0.80 2.77 -19.02
CA THR A 49 0.71 3.38 -17.69
C THR A 49 -0.76 3.58 -17.36
N LEU A 50 -1.22 3.02 -16.24
CA LEU A 50 -2.59 3.22 -15.77
C LEU A 50 -2.70 4.56 -15.05
N PHE A 51 -3.62 5.40 -15.50
CA PHE A 51 -3.94 6.66 -14.82
C PHE A 51 -4.80 6.41 -13.57
N GLY A 52 -4.38 7.02 -12.45
CA GLY A 52 -5.06 6.93 -11.16
C GLY A 52 -5.51 8.28 -10.62
N HIS A 53 -6.61 8.29 -9.87
CA HIS A 53 -7.06 9.48 -9.14
C HIS A 53 -7.60 9.10 -7.76
N GLN A 54 -7.07 9.75 -6.72
CA GLN A 54 -7.49 9.59 -5.33
C GLN A 54 -8.91 10.15 -5.15
N HIS A 55 -9.78 9.45 -4.42
CA HIS A 55 -11.16 9.81 -4.13
C HIS A 55 -12.03 10.08 -5.38
N ALA A 56 -11.64 9.56 -6.55
CA ALA A 56 -12.26 9.88 -7.84
C ALA A 56 -13.77 9.58 -7.94
N LYS A 57 -14.28 8.77 -7.02
CA LYS A 57 -15.65 8.28 -6.94
C LYS A 57 -16.38 8.76 -5.68
N GLU A 58 -15.71 9.51 -4.82
CA GLU A 58 -16.25 9.96 -3.54
C GLU A 58 -16.67 11.43 -3.61
N TYR A 59 -15.84 12.29 -4.20
CA TYR A 59 -16.14 13.72 -4.38
C TYR A 59 -15.38 14.32 -5.57
N GLY A 60 -15.74 15.55 -5.94
CA GLY A 60 -15.04 16.36 -6.93
C GLY A 60 -15.56 17.79 -6.95
N HIS A 61 -15.29 18.51 -8.04
CA HIS A 61 -15.68 19.91 -8.17
C HIS A 61 -17.21 20.08 -8.23
N GLY A 62 -17.79 20.52 -7.11
CA GLY A 62 -19.22 20.83 -7.01
C GLY A 62 -20.13 19.63 -6.74
N TRP A 63 -19.59 18.46 -6.40
CA TRP A 63 -20.39 17.27 -6.09
C TRP A 63 -19.71 16.38 -5.04
N GLU A 64 -20.52 15.64 -4.27
CA GLU A 64 -20.09 14.65 -3.29
C GLU A 64 -21.08 13.47 -3.28
N GLY A 65 -20.58 12.25 -3.33
CA GLY A 65 -21.39 11.04 -3.16
C GLY A 65 -22.37 10.73 -4.30
N GLU A 66 -22.22 11.36 -5.47
CA GLU A 66 -23.06 11.10 -6.64
C GLU A 66 -22.70 9.78 -7.34
N GLU A 67 -23.73 9.01 -7.70
CA GLU A 67 -23.57 7.71 -8.37
C GLU A 67 -22.94 7.86 -9.76
N ASP A 68 -22.02 6.96 -10.12
CA ASP A 68 -21.33 6.94 -11.42
C ASP A 68 -20.64 8.28 -11.84
N ARG A 69 -20.42 9.20 -10.88
CA ARG A 69 -19.74 10.49 -11.08
C ARG A 69 -18.23 10.42 -10.85
N SER A 70 -17.46 11.24 -11.60
CA SER A 70 -16.04 11.51 -11.40
C SER A 70 -15.66 12.78 -12.19
N ASP A 71 -14.79 13.63 -11.66
CA ASP A 71 -14.26 14.77 -12.43
C ASP A 71 -13.52 14.30 -13.68
N ILE A 72 -12.74 13.22 -13.56
CA ILE A 72 -12.01 12.61 -14.68
C ILE A 72 -12.99 12.16 -15.77
N LYS A 73 -14.09 11.50 -15.40
CA LYS A 73 -15.13 11.10 -16.37
C LYS A 73 -15.80 12.29 -17.03
N SER A 74 -16.02 13.36 -16.27
CA SER A 74 -16.67 14.57 -16.78
C SER A 74 -15.84 15.26 -17.86
N VAL A 75 -14.51 15.22 -17.72
CA VAL A 75 -13.58 15.88 -18.65
C VAL A 75 -13.15 14.97 -19.80
N THR A 76 -12.98 13.67 -19.54
CA THR A 76 -12.37 12.74 -20.50
C THR A 76 -13.35 11.74 -21.13
N GLY A 77 -14.56 11.62 -20.59
CA GLY A 77 -15.55 10.62 -20.98
C GLY A 77 -15.38 9.24 -20.34
N SER A 78 -14.30 9.01 -19.56
CA SER A 78 -14.06 7.73 -18.86
C SER A 78 -13.60 7.92 -17.42
N HIS A 79 -13.87 6.94 -16.56
CA HIS A 79 -13.31 6.90 -15.21
C HIS A 79 -11.80 6.59 -15.24
N PRO A 80 -11.03 6.98 -14.22
CA PRO A 80 -9.64 6.57 -14.11
C PRO A 80 -9.55 5.03 -13.99
N ALA A 81 -8.45 4.47 -14.51
CA ALA A 81 -8.19 3.03 -14.43
C ALA A 81 -7.93 2.59 -13.00
N VAL A 82 -7.26 3.45 -12.22
CA VAL A 82 -7.00 3.24 -10.79
C VAL A 82 -7.80 4.26 -9.97
N VAL A 83 -8.55 3.80 -8.98
CA VAL A 83 -9.22 4.66 -7.99
C VAL A 83 -8.50 4.51 -6.66
N GLY A 84 -8.00 5.64 -6.17
CA GLY A 84 -7.39 5.72 -4.86
C GLY A 84 -8.43 5.95 -3.77
N ILE A 85 -8.30 5.22 -2.66
CA ILE A 85 -9.08 5.40 -1.44
C ILE A 85 -8.13 5.60 -0.25
N ASP A 86 -8.68 5.96 0.91
CA ASP A 86 -7.90 6.02 2.15
C ASP A 86 -8.55 5.25 3.30
N PHE A 87 -7.80 4.35 3.92
CA PHE A 87 -8.28 3.58 5.07
C PHE A 87 -8.45 4.41 6.34
N ALA A 88 -7.95 5.65 6.42
CA ALA A 88 -8.22 6.57 7.51
C ALA A 88 -9.73 6.74 7.73
N ALA A 89 -10.52 6.78 6.65
CA ALA A 89 -11.97 6.91 6.69
C ALA A 89 -12.66 5.82 7.52
N ILE A 90 -12.06 4.63 7.61
CA ILE A 90 -12.63 3.45 8.29
C ILE A 90 -11.79 2.95 9.48
N THR A 91 -10.69 3.64 9.79
CA THR A 91 -9.78 3.30 10.91
C THR A 91 -9.62 4.44 11.92
N SER A 92 -10.08 5.65 11.58
CA SER A 92 -9.94 6.85 12.40
C SER A 92 -11.30 7.53 12.63
N GLY A 93 -11.47 8.13 13.81
CA GLY A 93 -12.68 8.85 14.19
C GLY A 93 -13.60 8.06 15.14
N THR A 94 -14.82 8.58 15.33
CA THR A 94 -15.79 7.96 16.25
C THR A 94 -16.35 6.66 15.66
N PRO A 95 -16.79 5.69 16.50
CA PRO A 95 -17.39 4.45 16.02
C PRO A 95 -18.55 4.65 15.04
N SER A 96 -19.39 5.67 15.25
CA SER A 96 -20.51 5.99 14.36
C SER A 96 -20.07 6.53 13.00
N THR A 97 -18.99 7.32 12.96
CA THR A 97 -18.41 7.82 11.71
C THR A 97 -17.74 6.71 10.93
N ILE A 98 -16.94 5.87 11.61
CA ILE A 98 -16.32 4.69 11.02
C ILE A 98 -17.37 3.76 10.42
N PHE A 99 -18.47 3.49 11.14
CA PHE A 99 -19.55 2.64 10.64
C PHE A 99 -20.16 3.17 9.34
N ARG A 100 -20.53 4.46 9.30
CA ARG A 100 -21.09 5.07 8.08
C ARG A 100 -20.10 5.06 6.92
N ASN A 101 -18.83 5.35 7.19
CA ASN A 101 -17.79 5.39 6.17
C ASN A 101 -17.49 4.00 5.60
N LYS A 102 -17.59 2.94 6.41
CA LYS A 102 -17.41 1.55 5.94
C LYS A 102 -18.42 1.19 4.85
N GLU A 103 -19.69 1.53 5.04
CA GLU A 103 -20.75 1.24 4.06
C GLU A 103 -20.56 2.05 2.77
N LYS A 104 -20.25 3.36 2.89
CA LYS A 104 -19.98 4.22 1.74
C LYS A 104 -18.78 3.73 0.94
N LEU A 105 -17.66 3.48 1.62
CA LEU A 105 -16.41 3.07 0.97
C LEU A 105 -16.53 1.66 0.37
N LYS A 106 -17.28 0.76 1.02
CA LYS A 106 -17.62 -0.56 0.48
C LYS A 106 -18.31 -0.43 -0.88
N LYS A 107 -19.37 0.39 -0.97
CA LYS A 107 -20.08 0.63 -2.24
C LYS A 107 -19.12 1.16 -3.32
N VAL A 108 -18.30 2.16 -3.00
CA VAL A 108 -17.32 2.72 -3.95
C VAL A 108 -16.37 1.65 -4.49
N VAL A 109 -15.82 0.82 -3.61
CA VAL A 109 -14.83 -0.21 -3.97
C VAL A 109 -15.47 -1.32 -4.81
N GLU A 110 -16.66 -1.78 -4.44
CA GLU A 110 -17.40 -2.79 -5.21
C GLU A 110 -17.80 -2.25 -6.59
N ASP A 111 -18.28 -1.01 -6.67
CA ASP A 111 -18.63 -0.36 -7.95
C ASP A 111 -17.42 -0.22 -8.89
N VAL A 112 -16.26 0.18 -8.34
CA VAL A 112 -15.01 0.29 -9.12
C VAL A 112 -14.56 -1.09 -9.60
N TYR A 113 -14.57 -2.10 -8.73
CA TYR A 113 -14.18 -3.47 -9.08
C TYR A 113 -15.09 -4.04 -10.17
N ASN A 114 -16.41 -3.91 -10.02
CA ASN A 114 -17.39 -4.43 -10.97
C ASN A 114 -17.32 -3.75 -12.34
N ARG A 115 -16.81 -2.52 -12.41
CA ARG A 115 -16.49 -1.82 -13.66
C ARG A 115 -15.18 -2.30 -14.31
N GLY A 116 -14.35 -3.07 -13.59
CA GLY A 116 -13.01 -3.49 -14.01
C GLY A 116 -11.90 -2.48 -13.66
N GLY A 117 -12.15 -1.56 -12.73
CA GLY A 117 -11.15 -0.65 -12.21
C GLY A 117 -10.29 -1.28 -11.12
N VAL A 118 -9.08 -0.72 -10.92
CA VAL A 118 -8.16 -1.13 -9.87
C VAL A 118 -8.34 -0.24 -8.65
N ILE A 119 -8.35 -0.82 -7.46
CA ILE A 119 -8.37 -0.09 -6.19
C ILE A 119 -6.96 -0.03 -5.61
N THR A 120 -6.52 1.16 -5.23
CA THR A 120 -5.35 1.36 -4.36
C THR A 120 -5.76 2.10 -3.10
N ALA A 121 -5.25 1.67 -1.95
CA ALA A 121 -5.59 2.21 -0.64
C ALA A 121 -4.33 2.79 0.01
N ALA A 122 -4.30 4.10 0.15
CA ALA A 122 -3.41 4.77 1.08
C ALA A 122 -3.94 4.62 2.51
N TRP A 123 -3.11 4.97 3.50
CA TRP A 123 -3.53 4.95 4.88
C TRP A 123 -2.91 6.08 5.68
N HIS A 124 -3.64 7.20 5.73
CA HIS A 124 -3.37 8.30 6.62
C HIS A 124 -3.80 7.96 8.05
N PHE A 125 -3.14 6.97 8.65
CA PHE A 125 -3.50 6.40 9.95
C PHE A 125 -3.33 7.44 11.06
N SER A 126 -4.41 7.83 11.76
CA SER A 126 -4.28 8.76 12.89
C SER A 126 -3.39 8.19 14.00
N ASN A 127 -2.59 9.05 14.63
CA ASN A 127 -1.72 8.66 15.71
C ASN A 127 -2.54 8.04 16.86
N PRO A 128 -2.39 6.74 17.17
CA PRO A 128 -3.24 6.05 18.13
C PRO A 128 -2.86 6.33 19.59
N VAL A 129 -1.72 6.98 19.86
CA VAL A 129 -1.19 7.19 21.22
C VAL A 129 -1.22 8.67 21.67
N SER A 130 -1.66 9.56 20.78
CA SER A 130 -1.74 11.00 21.06
C SER A 130 -2.96 11.63 20.41
N GLN A 131 -3.25 12.89 20.79
CA GLN A 131 -4.23 13.70 20.08
C GLN A 131 -3.69 14.12 18.71
N GLY A 132 -4.59 14.61 17.85
CA GLY A 132 -4.27 15.05 16.49
C GLY A 132 -4.71 14.03 15.44
N GLY A 133 -3.97 13.98 14.33
CA GLY A 133 -4.25 13.12 13.18
C GLY A 133 -3.03 12.30 12.79
N PHE A 134 -2.87 12.09 11.49
CA PHE A 134 -1.72 11.38 10.91
C PHE A 134 -0.48 12.27 10.76
N TYR A 135 -0.68 13.58 10.60
CA TYR A 135 0.41 14.55 10.61
C TYR A 135 1.10 14.61 11.98
N TRP A 136 2.42 14.79 11.94
CA TRP A 136 3.20 15.16 13.10
C TRP A 136 2.95 16.64 13.46
N VAL A 137 2.69 16.89 14.74
CA VAL A 137 2.53 18.21 15.32
C VAL A 137 3.33 18.25 16.62
N ASP A 138 4.40 19.04 16.67
CA ASP A 138 5.38 19.03 17.78
C ASP A 138 4.76 19.17 19.18
N SER A 139 3.68 19.95 19.30
CA SER A 139 3.00 20.18 20.58
C SER A 139 2.00 19.09 20.98
N LEU A 140 1.66 18.17 20.09
CA LEU A 140 0.59 17.18 20.28
C LEU A 140 1.05 15.73 20.10
N SER A 141 1.93 15.47 19.13
CA SER A 141 2.28 14.13 18.68
C SER A 141 3.22 13.40 19.62
N LYS A 142 3.09 12.08 19.65
CA LYS A 142 4.05 11.17 20.31
C LYS A 142 4.62 10.19 19.29
N PRO A 143 5.88 9.74 19.45
CA PRO A 143 6.48 8.72 18.58
C PRO A 143 5.77 7.38 18.80
N ALA A 144 4.81 7.07 17.93
CA ALA A 144 3.81 6.02 18.18
C ALA A 144 4.34 4.60 17.96
N VAL A 145 5.31 4.43 17.05
CA VAL A 145 5.69 3.11 16.51
C VAL A 145 6.00 2.09 17.62
N LYS A 146 6.85 2.46 18.60
CA LYS A 146 7.21 1.58 19.72
C LYS A 146 6.04 1.12 20.58
N TYR A 147 4.98 1.92 20.67
CA TYR A 147 3.78 1.60 21.46
C TYR A 147 2.82 0.67 20.72
N LEU A 148 2.97 0.54 19.40
CA LEU A 148 2.17 -0.37 18.56
C LEU A 148 2.79 -1.75 18.40
N MET A 149 4.06 -1.93 18.75
CA MET A 149 4.75 -3.22 18.72
C MET A 149 4.34 -4.12 19.90
N PRO A 150 4.53 -5.46 19.83
CA PRO A 150 4.30 -6.36 20.95
C PRO A 150 4.98 -5.87 22.24
N GLY A 151 4.20 -5.76 23.32
CA GLY A 151 4.64 -5.19 24.60
C GLY A 151 4.40 -3.69 24.76
N GLY A 152 4.07 -2.97 23.68
CA GLY A 152 3.66 -1.57 23.71
C GLY A 152 2.24 -1.37 24.22
N GLU A 153 1.98 -0.24 24.89
CA GLU A 153 0.70 0.05 25.56
C GLU A 153 -0.49 0.15 24.58
N ALA A 154 -0.27 0.56 23.33
CA ALA A 154 -1.29 0.70 22.30
C ALA A 154 -1.40 -0.52 21.37
N HIS A 155 -0.62 -1.59 21.59
CA HIS A 155 -0.60 -2.76 20.73
C HIS A 155 -1.98 -3.44 20.60
N ALA A 156 -2.72 -3.55 21.71
CA ALA A 156 -4.06 -4.15 21.69
C ALA A 156 -5.07 -3.30 20.90
N GLN A 157 -4.98 -1.96 21.02
CA GLN A 157 -5.78 -1.03 20.22
C GLN A 157 -5.42 -1.14 18.75
N TYR A 158 -4.13 -1.23 18.43
CA TYR A 158 -3.67 -1.39 17.05
C TYR A 158 -4.21 -2.66 16.40
N LYS A 159 -4.17 -3.80 17.11
CA LYS A 159 -4.79 -5.06 16.65
C LYS A 159 -6.29 -4.92 16.44
N THR A 160 -6.98 -4.14 17.27
CA THR A 160 -8.42 -3.88 17.12
C THR A 160 -8.73 -3.10 15.84
N ILE A 161 -7.90 -2.10 15.53
CA ILE A 161 -8.01 -1.33 14.28
C ILE A 161 -7.78 -2.24 13.07
N LEU A 162 -6.72 -3.05 13.08
CA LEU A 162 -6.43 -4.00 12.00
C LEU A 162 -7.52 -5.06 11.82
N LYS A 163 -8.13 -5.56 12.92
CA LYS A 163 -9.31 -6.44 12.85
C LYS A 163 -10.49 -5.76 12.16
N GLY A 164 -10.73 -4.49 12.48
CA GLY A 164 -11.80 -3.71 11.86
C GLY A 164 -11.58 -3.50 10.37
N LEU A 165 -10.34 -3.29 9.95
CA LEU A 165 -9.93 -3.17 8.55
C LEU A 165 -10.06 -4.52 7.82
N ALA A 166 -9.54 -5.60 8.41
CA ALA A 166 -9.62 -6.95 7.85
C ALA A 166 -11.07 -7.42 7.66
N ALA A 167 -11.94 -7.18 8.65
CA ALA A 167 -13.36 -7.51 8.55
C ALA A 167 -14.04 -6.77 7.40
N TRP A 168 -13.68 -5.49 7.18
CA TRP A 168 -14.19 -4.72 6.06
C TRP A 168 -13.67 -5.27 4.72
N ALA A 169 -12.36 -5.49 4.59
CA ALA A 169 -11.74 -6.01 3.36
C ALA A 169 -12.28 -7.39 2.96
N ASN A 170 -12.42 -8.32 3.92
CA ASN A 170 -12.97 -9.66 3.67
C ASN A 170 -14.47 -9.64 3.33
N GLY A 171 -15.18 -8.59 3.76
CA GLY A 171 -16.59 -8.38 3.50
C GLY A 171 -16.92 -7.78 2.13
N LEU A 172 -15.91 -7.38 1.34
CA LEU A 172 -16.10 -6.88 -0.02
C LEU A 172 -16.39 -8.02 -0.99
N LYS A 173 -17.33 -7.79 -1.91
CA LYS A 173 -17.74 -8.76 -2.92
C LYS A 173 -17.99 -8.10 -4.28
N GLY A 174 -17.48 -8.74 -5.33
CA GLY A 174 -17.92 -8.49 -6.70
C GLY A 174 -19.36 -8.95 -6.94
N ASN A 175 -19.91 -8.58 -8.09
CA ASN A 175 -21.28 -8.92 -8.49
C ASN A 175 -21.56 -10.44 -8.51
N ASN A 176 -20.54 -11.28 -8.71
CA ASN A 176 -20.71 -12.74 -8.67
C ASN A 176 -20.16 -13.35 -7.38
N GLY A 177 -19.93 -12.53 -6.33
CA GLY A 177 -19.43 -12.97 -5.03
C GLY A 177 -17.92 -13.13 -4.94
N GLU A 178 -17.17 -12.68 -5.94
CA GLU A 178 -15.70 -12.74 -5.94
C GLU A 178 -15.11 -11.85 -4.84
N THR A 179 -13.91 -12.17 -4.37
CA THR A 179 -13.19 -11.28 -3.47
C THR A 179 -12.64 -10.09 -4.26
N VAL A 180 -12.76 -8.88 -3.72
CA VAL A 180 -12.26 -7.66 -4.35
C VAL A 180 -10.80 -7.42 -3.98
N PRO A 181 -9.84 -7.53 -4.93
CA PRO A 181 -8.43 -7.28 -4.68
C PRO A 181 -8.13 -5.78 -4.62
N MET A 182 -7.13 -5.40 -3.84
CA MET A 182 -6.63 -4.02 -3.80
C MET A 182 -5.15 -3.92 -3.50
N ILE A 183 -4.53 -2.85 -3.98
CA ILE A 183 -3.16 -2.47 -3.61
C ILE A 183 -3.24 -1.72 -2.28
N PHE A 184 -2.60 -2.22 -1.23
CA PHE A 184 -2.52 -1.55 0.06
C PHE A 184 -1.14 -0.95 0.28
N ARG A 185 -1.10 0.35 0.58
CA ARG A 185 0.11 1.17 0.68
C ARG A 185 0.23 1.79 2.09
N PRO A 186 0.55 0.99 3.12
CA PRO A 186 0.70 1.49 4.48
C PRO A 186 1.95 2.33 4.63
N PHE A 187 1.93 3.30 5.55
CA PHE A 187 3.13 4.06 5.97
C PHE A 187 3.94 4.66 4.81
N HIS A 188 3.27 5.18 3.79
CA HIS A 188 3.93 5.90 2.69
C HIS A 188 4.71 7.14 3.16
N GLU A 189 5.67 7.59 2.35
CA GLU A 189 6.49 8.78 2.63
C GLU A 189 7.25 8.70 3.98
N LEU A 190 7.56 7.47 4.40
CA LEU A 190 8.19 7.18 5.70
C LEU A 190 9.62 7.72 5.88
N ASP A 191 10.24 8.20 4.80
CA ASP A 191 11.54 8.86 4.78
C ASP A 191 11.46 10.36 5.09
N GLY A 192 10.27 10.97 5.05
CA GLY A 192 9.96 12.32 5.51
C GLY A 192 9.74 12.43 7.03
N ASP A 193 9.32 13.61 7.48
CA ASP A 193 9.08 13.95 8.90
C ASP A 193 7.68 14.50 9.20
N TRP A 194 6.82 14.65 8.19
CA TRP A 194 5.47 15.20 8.34
C TRP A 194 4.45 14.20 8.87
N PHE A 195 4.71 12.89 8.84
CA PHE A 195 3.84 11.86 9.44
C PHE A 195 4.47 11.27 10.70
N TRP A 196 3.65 10.81 11.65
CA TRP A 196 4.17 10.25 12.91
C TRP A 196 4.99 8.95 12.75
N TRP A 197 4.87 8.27 11.61
CA TRP A 197 5.70 7.11 11.25
C TRP A 197 6.97 7.50 10.48
N GLY A 198 7.18 8.80 10.24
CA GLY A 198 8.31 9.34 9.49
C GLY A 198 9.65 9.12 10.17
N LYS A 199 10.71 9.34 9.40
CA LYS A 199 12.11 9.08 9.75
C LYS A 199 12.57 9.81 11.02
N ALA A 200 12.06 11.01 11.26
CA ALA A 200 12.39 11.80 12.46
C ALA A 200 11.78 11.21 13.75
N HIS A 201 10.73 10.40 13.65
CA HIS A 201 9.88 10.02 14.78
C HIS A 201 9.99 8.54 15.15
N CYS A 202 10.77 7.77 14.40
CA CYS A 202 11.10 6.38 14.69
C CYS A 202 12.42 5.94 14.04
N SER A 203 13.07 4.96 14.67
CA SER A 203 14.21 4.27 14.08
C SER A 203 13.82 3.46 12.84
N ARG A 204 14.82 3.10 12.04
CA ARG A 204 14.67 2.21 10.88
C ARG A 204 14.10 0.86 11.30
N GLU A 205 14.61 0.30 12.38
CA GLU A 205 14.23 -1.02 12.89
C GLU A 205 12.77 -1.03 13.38
N GLU A 206 12.35 0.06 14.02
CA GLU A 206 10.97 0.24 14.47
C GLU A 206 9.98 0.26 13.29
N ILE A 207 10.21 1.08 12.25
CA ILE A 207 9.27 1.16 11.13
C ILE A 207 9.23 -0.13 10.31
N ILE A 208 10.37 -0.79 10.11
CA ILE A 208 10.44 -2.10 9.45
C ILE A 208 9.67 -3.13 10.27
N SER A 209 9.81 -3.14 11.59
CA SER A 209 9.10 -4.06 12.46
C SER A 209 7.60 -3.80 12.46
N LEU A 210 7.18 -2.53 12.45
CA LEU A 210 5.77 -2.16 12.33
C LEU A 210 5.19 -2.62 11.00
N TRP A 211 5.85 -2.35 9.88
CA TRP A 211 5.44 -2.83 8.57
C TRP A 211 5.21 -4.35 8.57
N ARG A 212 6.23 -5.11 8.99
CA ARG A 212 6.17 -6.57 9.02
C ARG A 212 5.06 -7.08 9.92
N PHE A 213 4.86 -6.43 11.07
CA PHE A 213 3.74 -6.76 11.96
C PHE A 213 2.39 -6.47 11.29
N THR A 214 2.20 -5.31 10.64
CA THR A 214 0.96 -4.95 9.95
C THR A 214 0.62 -5.97 8.87
N VAL A 215 1.57 -6.27 8.00
CA VAL A 215 1.41 -7.24 6.91
C VAL A 215 1.15 -8.64 7.48
N GLY A 216 1.99 -9.12 8.39
CA GLY A 216 1.86 -10.46 8.97
C GLY A 216 0.58 -10.64 9.78
N TYR A 217 0.13 -9.60 10.50
CA TYR A 217 -1.11 -9.69 11.25
C TYR A 217 -2.34 -9.71 10.33
N LEU A 218 -2.37 -8.88 9.28
CA LEU A 218 -3.45 -8.89 8.29
C LEU A 218 -3.48 -10.22 7.50
N ARG A 219 -2.33 -10.64 6.96
CA ARG A 219 -2.19 -11.84 6.14
C ARG A 219 -2.37 -13.12 6.95
N ASP A 220 -1.55 -13.31 7.98
CA ASP A 220 -1.39 -14.61 8.66
C ASP A 220 -2.39 -14.80 9.80
N SER A 221 -2.75 -13.72 10.51
CA SER A 221 -3.64 -13.82 11.68
C SER A 221 -5.09 -13.49 11.38
N LEU A 222 -5.34 -12.63 10.38
CA LEU A 222 -6.68 -12.16 10.01
C LEU A 222 -7.15 -12.66 8.65
N ASN A 223 -6.33 -13.47 7.96
CA ASN A 223 -6.64 -14.12 6.67
C ASN A 223 -7.11 -13.12 5.61
N VAL A 224 -6.47 -11.95 5.54
CA VAL A 224 -6.71 -10.99 4.46
C VAL A 224 -5.88 -11.41 3.26
N HIS A 225 -6.54 -12.07 2.31
CA HIS A 225 -5.91 -12.62 1.09
C HIS A 225 -6.19 -11.78 -0.16
N SER A 226 -6.71 -10.57 0.02
CA SER A 226 -7.11 -9.64 -1.04
C SER A 226 -6.15 -8.47 -1.25
N PHE A 227 -5.05 -8.40 -0.50
CA PHE A 227 -4.11 -7.28 -0.55
C PHE A 227 -2.86 -7.60 -1.37
N ILE A 228 -2.41 -6.59 -2.11
CA ILE A 228 -1.08 -6.49 -2.72
C ILE A 228 -0.36 -5.35 -1.98
N TYR A 229 0.79 -5.59 -1.37
CA TYR A 229 1.46 -4.62 -0.50
C TYR A 229 2.46 -3.75 -1.28
N ALA A 230 2.23 -2.43 -1.30
CA ALA A 230 3.05 -1.47 -2.03
C ALA A 230 3.89 -0.58 -1.10
N PHE A 231 5.21 -0.53 -1.31
CA PHE A 231 6.16 0.32 -0.57
C PHE A 231 6.49 1.56 -1.39
N SER A 232 6.30 2.75 -0.82
CA SER A 232 6.50 4.02 -1.52
C SER A 232 7.03 5.10 -0.57
N PRO A 233 8.36 5.29 -0.51
CA PRO A 233 8.98 6.49 0.04
C PRO A 233 8.55 7.74 -0.74
N ASP A 234 8.81 8.90 -0.16
CA ASP A 234 8.79 10.20 -0.84
C ASP A 234 9.99 10.32 -1.82
N ASN A 235 10.23 11.49 -2.39
CA ASN A 235 11.30 11.73 -3.37
C ASN A 235 12.66 12.11 -2.74
N LEU A 236 12.88 11.89 -1.43
CA LEU A 236 14.05 12.37 -0.69
C LEU A 236 15.33 11.54 -0.92
N PHE A 237 15.26 10.48 -1.72
CA PHE A 237 16.38 9.58 -2.01
C PHE A 237 17.07 9.95 -3.33
N ARG A 238 18.39 9.71 -3.39
CA ARG A 238 19.26 9.93 -4.56
C ARG A 238 19.97 8.67 -5.01
N SER A 239 19.79 7.56 -4.30
CA SER A 239 20.35 6.26 -4.64
C SER A 239 19.41 5.12 -4.26
N GLU A 240 19.64 3.94 -4.81
CA GLU A 240 18.92 2.72 -4.44
C GLU A 240 19.13 2.37 -2.96
N GLU A 241 20.33 2.60 -2.41
CA GLU A 241 20.60 2.37 -0.98
C GLU A 241 19.74 3.27 -0.08
N GLU A 242 19.56 4.53 -0.47
CA GLU A 242 18.70 5.47 0.24
C GLU A 242 17.23 5.08 0.12
N TYR A 243 16.77 4.69 -1.08
CA TYR A 243 15.41 4.16 -1.30
C TYR A 243 15.14 2.93 -0.42
N LEU A 244 16.11 2.02 -0.35
CA LEU A 244 16.00 0.77 0.39
C LEU A 244 16.30 0.92 1.90
N ASN A 245 16.66 2.11 2.38
CA ASN A 245 17.08 2.33 3.76
C ASN A 245 16.04 1.82 4.78
N ARG A 246 14.76 2.05 4.50
CA ARG A 246 13.63 1.62 5.34
C ARG A 246 12.77 0.52 4.68
N TYR A 247 13.29 -0.13 3.64
CA TYR A 247 12.61 -1.21 2.95
C TYR A 247 12.47 -2.44 3.87
N PRO A 248 11.26 -3.01 4.03
CA PRO A 248 11.02 -4.10 4.96
C PRO A 248 11.48 -5.48 4.43
N GLY A 249 11.92 -5.56 3.17
CA GLY A 249 12.46 -6.76 2.52
C GLY A 249 11.47 -7.44 1.58
N ASP A 250 11.99 -8.19 0.60
CA ASP A 250 11.24 -8.82 -0.51
C ASP A 250 10.05 -9.68 -0.04
N ALA A 251 10.17 -10.32 1.12
CA ALA A 251 9.12 -11.15 1.71
C ALA A 251 7.92 -10.35 2.27
N TRP A 252 7.92 -9.02 2.15
CA TRP A 252 6.95 -8.11 2.76
C TRP A 252 6.42 -7.04 1.81
N VAL A 253 6.88 -7.01 0.55
CA VAL A 253 6.48 -6.02 -0.46
C VAL A 253 6.27 -6.71 -1.81
N ASP A 254 5.10 -6.45 -2.40
CA ASP A 254 4.75 -6.92 -3.75
C ASP A 254 5.13 -5.92 -4.84
N MET A 255 5.05 -4.62 -4.52
CA MET A 255 5.24 -3.51 -5.46
C MET A 255 6.03 -2.37 -4.83
N VAL A 256 6.86 -1.70 -5.62
CA VAL A 256 7.60 -0.51 -5.23
C VAL A 256 7.05 0.72 -5.94
N GLY A 257 7.07 1.87 -5.28
CA GLY A 257 6.59 3.14 -5.79
C GLY A 257 7.37 4.34 -5.23
N ILE A 258 6.96 5.53 -5.62
CA ILE A 258 7.50 6.81 -5.15
C ILE A 258 6.35 7.81 -5.10
N ASP A 259 6.33 8.63 -4.06
CA ASP A 259 5.46 9.81 -3.98
C ASP A 259 6.33 11.04 -4.31
N ASN A 260 5.85 11.87 -5.23
CA ASN A 260 6.61 13.02 -5.73
C ASN A 260 5.67 14.12 -6.21
N TYR A 261 5.65 15.23 -5.49
CA TYR A 261 4.96 16.44 -5.86
C TYR A 261 6.00 17.52 -6.21
N GLY A 262 5.79 18.20 -7.34
CA GLY A 262 6.58 19.35 -7.75
C GLY A 262 5.70 20.61 -7.78
N ASP A 263 6.30 21.74 -7.43
CA ASP A 263 5.71 23.08 -7.54
C ASP A 263 6.08 23.78 -8.85
#